data_AF-A0A963LJH5-F1
#
_entry.id   AF-A0A963LJH5-F1
#
_cell.length_a   1.000
_cell.length_b   1.000
_cell.length_c   1.000
_cell.angle_alpha   90.00
_cell.angle_beta   90.00
_cell.angle_gamma   90.00
#
_symmetry.space_group_name_H-M   'P 1'
#
loop_
_entity.id
_entity.type
_entity.pdbx_description
1 polymer ?
#
loop_
_entity_poly.entity_id
_entity_poly.type
_entity_poly.pdbx_seq_one_letter_code
_entity_poly.pdbx_strand_id
1 'polypeptide(L)'
;MNPESDAAAPAATDLPEGWLRIESLDIEAQGVAHRPDGKVVFVEGALPGELVSVNVHRRKNNWEAATLTELHSASSQRVRPRCPHFGLHAGACGG
;
A
#
# COMPACT_ATOMS: atom_id res chain seq x y z
N MET A 1 14.39 -22.90 9.29
CA MET A 1 14.19 -21.98 10.41
C MET A 1 14.26 -20.55 9.89
N ASN A 2 13.11 -19.89 9.80
CA ASN A 2 12.98 -18.43 9.88
C ASN A 2 11.76 -18.19 10.76
N PRO A 3 11.89 -18.26 12.09
CA PRO A 3 10.92 -17.64 12.97
C PRO A 3 11.19 -16.13 12.95
N GLU A 4 10.17 -15.33 13.29
CA GLU A 4 10.26 -13.87 13.50
C GLU A 4 10.03 -12.99 12.25
N SER A 5 8.76 -12.83 11.90
CA SER A 5 8.22 -11.51 11.55
C SER A 5 6.77 -11.44 12.02
N ASP A 6 6.57 -11.73 13.31
CA ASP A 6 5.37 -11.37 14.04
C ASP A 6 5.57 -9.94 14.56
N ALA A 7 5.51 -8.99 13.64
CA ALA A 7 5.29 -7.59 13.97
C ALA A 7 3.86 -7.27 13.53
N ALA A 8 2.90 -7.87 14.25
CA ALA A 8 1.52 -7.41 14.24
C ALA A 8 1.51 -5.90 14.58
N ALA A 9 1.45 -5.07 13.54
CA ALA A 9 1.33 -3.63 13.68
C ALA A 9 0.05 -3.32 14.47
N PRO A 10 0.07 -2.34 15.39
CA PRO A 10 -1.06 -2.08 16.26
C PRO A 10 -2.28 -1.70 15.41
N ALA A 11 -3.32 -2.50 15.60
CA ALA A 11 -4.74 -2.33 15.29
C ALA A 11 -5.12 -1.10 14.44
N ALA A 12 -5.65 -1.38 13.25
CA ALA A 12 -6.31 -0.49 12.31
C ALA A 12 -7.57 0.24 12.85
N THR A 13 -7.69 0.46 14.17
CA THR A 13 -8.95 0.77 14.85
C THR A 13 -9.28 2.26 14.93
N ASP A 14 -8.31 3.18 14.70
CA ASP A 14 -8.53 4.63 14.85
C ASP A 14 -8.43 5.43 13.54
N LEU A 15 -8.44 4.76 12.38
CA LEU A 15 -8.31 5.44 11.09
C LEU A 15 -9.65 6.04 10.64
N PRO A 16 -9.66 7.25 10.05
CA PRO A 16 -10.84 7.79 9.39
C PRO A 16 -11.42 6.82 8.35
N GLU A 17 -12.72 6.90 8.12
CA GLU A 17 -13.38 6.04 7.14
C GLU A 17 -12.75 6.18 5.75
N GLY A 18 -12.38 5.06 5.14
CA GLY A 18 -11.73 5.02 3.84
C GLY A 18 -10.20 5.15 3.85
N TRP A 19 -9.58 5.32 5.01
CA TRP A 19 -8.11 5.28 5.15
C TRP A 19 -7.64 3.85 5.41
N LEU A 20 -6.55 3.48 4.75
CA LEU A 20 -5.89 2.20 4.93
C LEU A 20 -4.46 2.42 5.39
N ARG A 21 -4.05 1.63 6.37
CA ARG A 21 -2.65 1.53 6.78
C ARG A 21 -2.00 0.38 6.01
N ILE A 22 -0.91 0.69 5.33
CA ILE A 22 -0.12 -0.34 4.65
C ILE A 22 0.80 -1.00 5.67
N GLU A 23 0.70 -2.32 5.78
CA GLU A 23 1.43 -3.12 6.76
C GLU A 23 2.70 -3.71 6.15
N SER A 24 2.61 -4.18 4.90
CA SER A 24 3.70 -4.89 4.22
C SER A 24 3.62 -4.72 2.71
N LEU A 25 4.58 -5.31 1.99
CA LEU A 25 4.59 -5.43 0.54
C LEU A 25 4.48 -6.91 0.14
N ASP A 26 3.79 -7.17 -0.96
CA ASP A 26 3.82 -8.48 -1.60
C ASP A 26 5.02 -8.63 -2.58
N ILE A 27 5.07 -9.78 -3.26
CA ILE A 27 6.12 -10.10 -4.24
C ILE A 27 6.03 -9.25 -5.53
N GLU A 28 4.87 -8.66 -5.80
CA GLU A 28 4.62 -7.77 -6.94
C GLU A 28 4.83 -6.29 -6.55
N ALA A 29 5.42 -6.04 -5.37
CA ALA A 29 5.64 -4.70 -4.80
C ALA A 29 4.36 -3.89 -4.60
N GLN A 30 3.24 -4.56 -4.32
CA GLN A 30 1.99 -3.93 -3.92
C GLN A 30 1.89 -3.85 -2.39
N GLY A 31 1.39 -2.73 -1.88
CA GLY A 31 1.10 -2.55 -0.47
C GLY A 31 -0.03 -3.44 -0.01
N VAL A 32 0.15 -4.15 1.10
CA VAL A 32 -0.87 -5.01 1.70
C VAL A 32 -1.48 -4.28 2.90
N ALA A 33 -2.80 -4.17 2.90
CA ALA A 33 -3.58 -3.62 4.01
C ALA A 33 -4.77 -4.53 4.34
N HIS A 34 -5.14 -4.57 5.61
CA HIS A 34 -6.34 -5.25 6.06
C HIS A 34 -7.42 -4.25 6.41
N ARG A 35 -8.62 -4.47 5.88
CA ARG A 35 -9.80 -3.71 6.28
C ARG A 35 -10.40 -4.26 7.57
N PRO A 36 -11.18 -3.45 8.31
CA PRO A 36 -11.88 -3.92 9.51
C PRO A 36 -12.87 -5.07 9.24
N ASP A 37 -13.32 -5.25 7.99
CA ASP A 37 -14.17 -6.36 7.56
C ASP A 37 -13.40 -7.68 7.31
N GLY A 38 -12.08 -7.69 7.54
CA GLY A 38 -11.21 -8.84 7.36
C GLY A 38 -10.76 -9.10 5.93
N LYS A 39 -11.10 -8.21 4.97
CA LYS A 39 -10.63 -8.33 3.59
C LYS A 39 -9.23 -7.79 3.42
N VAL A 40 -8.45 -8.50 2.60
CA VAL A 40 -7.12 -8.05 2.16
C VAL A 40 -7.26 -7.08 0.99
N VAL A 41 -6.56 -5.96 1.05
CA VAL A 41 -6.51 -4.98 -0.03
C VAL A 41 -5.07 -4.86 -0.51
N PHE A 42 -4.86 -5.14 -1.79
CA PHE A 42 -3.60 -4.93 -2.50
C PHE A 42 -3.62 -3.54 -3.12
N VAL A 43 -2.63 -2.71 -2.77
CA VAL A 43 -2.57 -1.30 -3.11
C VAL A 43 -1.32 -1.01 -3.93
N GLU A 44 -1.50 -0.72 -5.21
CA GLU A 44 -0.41 -0.32 -6.08
C GLU A 44 0.13 1.08 -5.70
N GLY A 45 1.45 1.21 -5.59
CA GLY A 45 2.14 2.47 -5.33
C GLY A 45 2.19 2.91 -3.86
N ALA A 46 1.80 2.04 -2.93
CA ALA A 46 1.81 2.31 -1.49
C ALA A 46 2.90 1.49 -0.77
N LEU A 47 3.62 2.12 0.15
CA LEU A 47 4.75 1.53 0.89
C LEU A 47 4.36 1.17 2.33
N PRO A 48 5.09 0.24 2.98
CA PRO A 48 4.85 -0.10 4.38
C PRO A 48 4.96 1.12 5.29
N GLY A 49 4.01 1.23 6.22
CA GLY A 49 3.89 2.33 7.18
C GLY A 49 3.12 3.54 6.67
N GLU A 50 2.59 3.53 5.44
CA GLU A 50 1.81 4.63 4.90
C GLU A 50 0.35 4.61 5.35
N LEU A 51 -0.24 5.81 5.43
CA LEU A 51 -1.69 6.00 5.55
C LEU A 51 -2.20 6.58 4.25
N VAL A 52 -3.09 5.84 3.57
CA VAL A 52 -3.50 6.15 2.20
C VAL A 52 -5.00 6.00 2.02
N SER A 53 -5.54 6.75 1.08
CA SER A 53 -6.84 6.47 0.47
C SER A 53 -6.64 5.84 -0.89
N VAL A 54 -7.49 4.87 -1.22
CA VAL A 54 -7.31 4.01 -2.39
C VAL A 54 -8.57 3.96 -3.24
N ASN A 55 -8.40 3.83 -4.55
CA ASN A 55 -9.48 3.57 -5.48
C ASN A 55 -9.47 2.09 -5.88
N VAL A 56 -10.52 1.37 -5.51
CA VAL A 56 -10.65 -0.06 -5.76
C VAL A 56 -11.14 -0.30 -7.18
N HIS A 57 -10.30 -0.88 -8.02
CA HIS A 57 -10.65 -1.19 -9.41
C HIS A 57 -11.05 -2.66 -9.61
N ARG A 58 -10.73 -3.56 -8.69
CA ARG A 58 -11.14 -4.97 -8.74
C ARG A 58 -11.53 -5.49 -7.36
N ARG A 59 -12.70 -6.12 -7.26
CA ARG A 59 -13.21 -6.72 -6.01
C ARG A 59 -13.45 -8.22 -6.19
N LYS A 60 -12.96 -9.01 -5.25
CA LYS A 60 -13.29 -10.44 -5.08
C LYS A 60 -13.77 -10.68 -3.65
N ASN A 61 -14.24 -11.89 -3.37
CA ASN A 61 -14.83 -12.22 -2.07
C ASN A 61 -13.82 -12.11 -0.90
N ASN A 62 -12.56 -12.48 -1.16
CA ASN A 62 -11.52 -12.54 -0.13
C ASN A 62 -10.50 -11.39 -0.22
N TRP A 63 -10.45 -10.69 -1.36
CA TRP A 63 -9.46 -9.64 -1.60
C TRP A 63 -9.93 -8.58 -2.60
N GLU A 64 -9.33 -7.41 -2.51
CA GLU A 64 -9.55 -6.27 -3.41
C GLU A 64 -8.21 -5.78 -3.96
N ALA A 65 -8.19 -5.35 -5.22
CA ALA A 65 -7.05 -4.61 -5.78
C ALA A 65 -7.46 -3.15 -6.01
N ALA A 66 -6.54 -2.28 -5.59
CA ALA A 66 -6.75 -0.85 -5.54
C ALA A 66 -5.46 -0.12 -5.94
N THR A 67 -5.63 1.14 -6.32
CA THR A 67 -4.51 2.04 -6.64
C THR A 67 -4.53 3.19 -5.64
N LEU A 68 -3.35 3.61 -5.18
CA LEU A 68 -3.22 4.78 -4.31
C LEU A 68 -3.84 6.01 -4.98
N THR A 69 -4.74 6.69 -4.27
CA THR A 69 -5.38 7.93 -4.73
C THR A 69 -4.87 9.13 -3.94
N GLU A 70 -4.72 8.98 -2.63
CA GLU A 70 -4.22 10.05 -1.76
C GLU A 70 -3.31 9.47 -0.69
N LEU A 71 -2.25 10.21 -0.36
CA LEU A 71 -1.27 9.85 0.66
C LEU A 71 -1.41 10.82 1.84
N HIS A 72 -1.92 10.34 2.96
CA HIS A 72 -2.10 11.12 4.20
C HIS A 72 -0.85 11.12 5.07
N SER A 73 -0.13 10.01 5.09
CA SER A 73 1.16 9.89 5.78
C SER A 73 2.14 9.09 4.93
N ALA A 74 3.26 9.73 4.57
CA ALA A 74 4.33 9.11 3.80
C ALA A 74 5.21 8.21 4.68
N SER A 75 5.72 7.13 4.10
CA SER A 75 6.71 6.27 4.76
C SER A 75 8.07 6.95 4.74
N SER A 76 8.89 6.68 5.77
CA SER A 76 10.28 7.12 5.81
C SER A 76 11.13 6.52 4.68
N GLN A 77 10.64 5.45 4.06
CA GLN A 77 11.27 4.78 2.92
C GLN A 77 10.94 5.45 1.58
N ARG A 78 9.94 6.36 1.55
CA ARG A 78 9.54 7.04 0.31
C ARG A 78 10.61 8.06 -0.10
N VAL A 79 11.10 7.93 -1.32
CA VAL A 79 12.07 8.85 -1.92
C VAL A 79 11.44 9.53 -3.13
N ARG A 80 11.65 10.83 -3.27
CA ARG A 80 11.36 11.53 -4.53
C ARG A 80 12.44 11.18 -5.55
N PRO A 81 12.09 10.56 -6.70
CA PRO A 81 13.05 10.25 -7.75
C PRO A 81 13.81 11.51 -8.16
N ARG A 82 15.15 11.39 -8.28
CA ARG A 82 16.00 12.51 -8.73
C ARG A 82 15.99 12.68 -10.24
N CYS A 83 15.58 11.65 -10.97
CA CYS A 83 15.54 11.65 -12.42
C CYS A 83 14.29 12.39 -12.91
N PRO A 84 14.44 13.43 -13.75
CA PRO A 84 13.30 14.15 -14.32
C PRO A 84 12.49 13.31 -15.31
N HIS A 85 13.02 12.16 -15.76
CA HIS A 85 12.33 11.25 -16.69
C HIS A 85 11.59 10.10 -15.98
N PHE A 86 11.62 10.04 -14.65
CA PHE A 86 10.93 8.98 -13.91
C PHE A 86 9.41 9.11 -14.05
N GLY A 87 8.74 8.01 -14.40
CA GLY A 87 7.27 7.94 -14.49
C GLY A 87 6.64 8.80 -15.59
N LEU A 88 7.43 9.23 -16.59
CA LEU A 88 6.95 10.10 -17.66
C LEU A 88 5.98 9.39 -18.61
N HIS A 89 6.24 8.11 -18.92
CA HIS A 89 5.40 7.23 -19.73
C HIS A 89 5.77 5.77 -19.44
N ALA A 90 4.84 4.84 -19.68
CA ALA A 90 5.12 3.41 -19.51
C ALA A 90 6.35 2.99 -20.34
N GLY A 91 7.33 2.36 -19.68
CA GLY A 91 8.63 1.98 -20.23
C GLY A 91 9.75 2.98 -19.98
N ALA A 92 9.50 4.09 -19.28
CA ALA A 92 10.54 5.05 -18.90
C ALA A 92 11.37 4.51 -17.72
N CYS A 93 12.38 5.29 -17.31
CA CYS A 93 13.23 4.93 -16.19
C CYS A 93 12.40 4.79 -14.90
N GLY A 94 12.26 3.56 -14.40
CA GLY A 94 11.51 3.26 -13.18
C GLY A 94 10.00 3.12 -13.33
N GLY A 95 9.49 2.96 -14.57
CA GLY A 95 8.08 2.64 -14.84
C GLY A 95 7.69 2.89 -16.28
#